data_AF-A0A970PTH2-F1
#
_entry.id   AF-A0A970PTH2-F1
#
_cell.length_a   1.000
_cell.length_b   1.000
_cell.length_c   1.000
_cell.angle_alpha   90.00
_cell.angle_beta   90.00
_cell.angle_gamma   90.00
#
_symmetry.space_group_name_H-M   'P 1'
#
loop_
_entity.id
_entity.type
_entity.pdbx_description
1 polymer ?
#
loop_
_entity_poly.entity_id
_entity_poly.type
_entity_poly.pdbx_seq_one_letter_code
_entity_poly.pdbx_strand_id
1 'polypeptide(L)'
;MKKQFIPILLIVIAIFAISACSVPQRPIIRSNDVIRIDSAIAQTQKYASLANSSEKRNSYYLEGTVLKLEKRTKWLDCPPQEDGIFVIDTFVVFLDKKAKDNEIERISIKDIILVGPKIDNIPFNEYENKNYFERSNDPFLPNSIRGVRFDSVYVPCPEEVPCPCNDFSLDFEFDISCPKCEPAWWFFELSFVNSIFSDFDYRKADFKYRNIKHYDIAAGLNFNKTQIGLLYNPFFEVNNYYHDEKENKPLLALFGKQKFDPFFCMNPYIYGLIGTALDKSTLDYIVKKNFLPDNRTNCISNFGFPLSYGFGLGVDVPIPSCLFNFFLDIGYRSLAVGQRLKSPPLDEQLFIRRLDIWNLRIGIRLGNK
;
A
#
# COMPACT_ATOMS: atom_id res chain seq x y z
N MET A 1 -12.36 -24.50 27.78
CA MET A 1 -11.45 -24.16 26.64
C MET A 1 -11.71 -22.79 26.00
N LYS A 2 -12.34 -21.83 26.70
CA LYS A 2 -12.60 -20.47 26.18
C LYS A 2 -11.38 -19.52 26.21
N LYS A 3 -10.24 -19.95 26.77
CA LYS A 3 -9.05 -19.11 26.98
C LYS A 3 -8.13 -18.96 25.77
N GLN A 4 -8.33 -19.68 24.66
CA GLN A 4 -7.42 -19.65 23.50
C GLN A 4 -7.96 -18.87 22.28
N PHE A 5 -9.25 -18.55 22.24
CA PHE A 5 -9.85 -17.88 21.07
C PHE A 5 -9.65 -16.35 21.08
N ILE A 6 -9.76 -15.74 22.26
CA ILE A 6 -9.44 -14.32 22.49
C ILE A 6 -7.96 -14.03 22.19
N PRO A 7 -6.98 -14.82 22.66
CA PRO A 7 -5.60 -14.58 22.29
C PRO A 7 -5.35 -14.85 20.81
N ILE A 8 -6.01 -15.79 20.13
CA ILE A 8 -5.77 -16.02 18.69
C ILE A 8 -6.34 -14.88 17.83
N LEU A 9 -7.55 -14.39 18.11
CA LEU A 9 -8.11 -13.24 17.40
C LEU A 9 -7.35 -11.95 17.73
N LEU A 10 -6.95 -11.75 18.99
CA LEU A 10 -6.02 -10.68 19.38
C LEU A 10 -4.64 -10.88 18.77
N ILE A 11 -4.16 -12.11 18.55
CA ILE A 11 -2.90 -12.40 17.86
C ILE A 11 -3.06 -12.14 16.37
N VAL A 12 -4.21 -12.37 15.74
CA VAL A 12 -4.42 -12.04 14.32
C VAL A 12 -4.60 -10.54 14.14
N ILE A 13 -5.36 -9.86 15.00
CA ILE A 13 -5.48 -8.40 15.00
C ILE A 13 -4.16 -7.75 15.40
N ALA A 14 -3.42 -8.33 16.35
CA ALA A 14 -2.06 -7.91 16.68
C ALA A 14 -1.11 -8.26 15.56
N ILE A 15 -1.18 -9.38 14.85
CA ILE A 15 -0.34 -9.67 13.68
C ILE A 15 -0.68 -8.70 12.56
N PHE A 16 -1.95 -8.31 12.38
CA PHE A 16 -2.34 -7.28 11.42
C PHE A 16 -1.86 -5.89 11.85
N ALA A 17 -1.99 -5.53 13.13
CA ALA A 17 -1.51 -4.26 13.69
C ALA A 17 0.02 -4.21 13.74
N ILE A 18 0.69 -5.32 14.07
CA ILE A 18 2.15 -5.50 14.05
C ILE A 18 2.61 -5.56 12.60
N SER A 19 1.89 -6.14 11.63
CA SER A 19 2.26 -6.11 10.20
C SER A 19 1.99 -4.77 9.52
N ALA A 20 1.03 -3.99 10.04
CA ALA A 20 0.84 -2.59 9.71
C ALA A 20 1.88 -1.70 10.43
N CYS A 21 2.42 -2.14 11.57
CA CYS A 21 3.48 -1.47 12.33
C CYS A 21 4.89 -2.05 12.10
N SER A 22 5.02 -3.09 11.27
CA SER A 22 6.28 -3.72 10.89
C SER A 22 6.40 -3.69 9.37
N VAL A 23 6.12 -2.52 8.81
CA VAL A 23 7.10 -2.00 7.85
C VAL A 23 8.43 -2.11 8.58
N PRO A 24 9.39 -2.96 8.17
CA PRO A 24 10.72 -2.94 8.78
C PRO A 24 11.09 -1.47 8.81
N GLN A 25 11.30 -0.89 10.00
CA GLN A 25 11.60 0.53 10.15
C GLN A 25 12.76 0.74 9.19
N ARG A 26 12.45 1.33 8.02
CA ARG A 26 13.49 1.56 7.04
C ARG A 26 14.48 2.41 7.81
N PRO A 27 15.76 2.01 7.90
CA PRO A 27 16.74 2.79 8.61
C PRO A 27 16.55 4.23 8.17
N ILE A 28 16.35 5.13 9.13
CA ILE A 28 16.06 6.53 8.83
C ILE A 28 17.17 6.97 7.89
N ILE A 29 16.81 7.26 6.63
CA ILE A 29 17.79 7.65 5.64
C ILE A 29 18.26 9.02 6.06
N ARG A 30 19.43 9.07 6.73
CA ARG A 30 20.00 10.32 7.19
C ARG A 30 20.41 11.15 5.98
N SER A 31 19.88 12.36 5.92
CA SER A 31 20.33 13.44 5.05
C SER A 31 21.04 14.50 5.88
N ASN A 32 21.92 15.25 5.21
CA ASN A 32 22.58 16.42 5.78
C ASN A 32 21.81 17.68 5.39
N ASP A 33 20.55 17.79 5.79
CA ASP A 33 19.74 18.98 5.59
C ASP A 33 20.11 20.08 6.60
N VAL A 34 19.80 21.33 6.27
CA VAL A 34 20.01 22.51 7.12
C VAL A 34 18.68 23.19 7.41
N ILE A 35 18.42 23.45 8.69
CA ILE A 35 17.33 24.32 9.15
C ILE A 35 17.94 25.63 9.64
N ARG A 36 17.55 26.75 9.02
CA ARG A 36 17.93 28.10 9.47
C ARG A 36 16.90 28.60 10.47
N ILE A 37 17.34 29.02 11.64
CA ILE A 37 16.48 29.58 12.69
C ILE A 37 16.42 31.10 12.53
N ASP A 38 15.24 31.68 12.75
CA ASP A 38 15.09 33.13 12.77
C ASP A 38 16.03 33.75 13.81
N SER A 39 16.73 34.80 13.42
CA SER A 39 17.71 35.51 14.27
C SER A 39 17.16 35.89 15.65
N ALA A 40 15.89 36.30 15.75
CA ALA A 40 15.26 36.68 17.02
C ALA A 40 15.12 35.47 17.95
N ILE A 41 14.82 34.30 17.40
CA ILE A 41 14.72 33.05 18.17
C ILE A 41 16.11 32.49 18.48
N ALA A 42 17.05 32.53 17.52
CA ALA A 42 18.40 32.03 17.68
C ALA A 42 19.15 32.71 18.86
N GLN A 43 18.89 34.00 19.09
CA GLN A 43 19.46 34.76 20.21
C GLN A 43 18.97 34.30 21.58
N THR A 44 17.75 33.75 21.68
CA THR A 44 17.22 33.18 22.93
C THR A 44 17.88 31.86 23.32
N GLN A 45 18.74 31.30 22.45
CA GLN A 45 19.38 30.00 22.61
C GLN A 45 18.41 28.82 22.76
N LYS A 46 17.13 29.00 22.37
CA LYS A 46 16.07 27.98 22.46
C LYS A 46 16.47 26.62 21.88
N TYR A 47 17.22 26.59 20.78
CA TYR A 47 17.68 25.37 20.09
C TYR A 47 19.19 25.12 20.23
N ALA A 48 19.89 25.80 21.15
CA ALA A 48 21.34 25.72 21.29
C ALA A 48 21.84 24.42 21.96
N SER A 49 20.94 23.60 22.51
CA SER A 49 21.27 22.33 23.15
C SER A 49 20.30 21.24 22.72
N LEU A 50 20.78 20.00 22.67
CA LEU A 50 19.92 18.82 22.53
C LEU A 50 19.36 18.50 23.92
N ALA A 51 18.09 18.08 24.02
CA ALA A 51 17.42 17.87 25.30
C ALA A 51 18.18 16.92 26.26
N ASN A 52 19.03 16.03 25.73
CA ASN A 52 19.81 15.06 26.49
C ASN A 52 21.33 15.11 26.22
N SER A 53 21.86 16.22 25.67
CA SER A 53 23.29 16.35 25.36
C SER A 53 23.92 17.59 26.00
N SER A 54 25.12 17.44 26.55
CA SER A 54 25.95 18.55 27.03
C SER A 54 26.61 19.34 25.89
N GLU A 55 26.52 18.86 24.65
CA GLU A 55 27.08 19.55 23.50
C GLU A 55 26.22 20.73 23.06
N LYS A 56 26.86 21.89 22.90
CA LYS A 56 26.22 23.09 22.35
C LYS A 56 26.20 23.01 20.82
N ARG A 57 25.04 23.30 20.24
CA ARG A 57 24.81 23.44 18.80
C ARG A 57 24.76 24.91 18.41
N ASN A 58 24.91 25.18 17.12
CA ASN A 58 24.68 26.52 16.61
C ASN A 58 23.17 26.82 16.64
N SER A 59 22.75 27.89 17.32
CA SER A 59 21.32 28.24 17.40
C SER A 59 20.78 28.92 16.15
N TYR A 60 21.64 29.34 15.20
CA TYR A 60 21.25 29.98 13.95
C TYR A 60 21.03 28.99 12.81
N TYR A 61 21.72 27.85 12.84
CA TYR A 61 21.52 26.78 11.87
C TYR A 61 21.68 25.41 12.53
N LEU A 62 20.77 24.51 12.22
CA LEU A 62 20.77 23.14 12.70
C LEU A 62 21.05 22.21 11.54
N GLU A 63 22.01 21.30 11.73
CA GLU A 63 22.38 20.29 10.72
C GLU A 63 21.80 18.93 11.11
N GLY A 64 21.12 18.27 10.17
CA GLY A 64 20.51 16.98 10.43
C GLY A 64 19.55 16.56 9.32
N THR A 65 18.64 15.66 9.62
CA THR A 65 17.68 15.10 8.68
C THR A 65 16.31 15.68 8.96
N VAL A 66 15.71 16.34 7.95
CA VAL A 66 14.31 16.77 8.03
C VAL A 66 13.41 15.62 7.62
N LEU A 67 12.72 14.99 8.58
CA LEU A 67 11.92 13.80 8.31
C LEU A 67 10.63 14.15 7.56
N LYS A 68 9.91 15.14 8.08
CA LYS A 68 8.62 15.60 7.56
C LYS A 68 8.26 16.98 8.11
N LEU A 69 7.29 17.62 7.47
CA LEU A 69 6.48 18.66 8.10
C LEU A 69 5.25 18.01 8.72
N GLU A 70 4.88 18.44 9.93
CA GLU A 70 3.76 17.89 10.69
C GLU A 70 2.81 19.02 11.09
N LYS A 71 1.58 18.98 10.59
CA LYS A 71 0.47 19.83 11.03
C LYS A 71 -0.29 19.14 12.14
N ARG A 72 -0.30 19.72 13.33
CA ARG A 72 -1.05 19.24 14.49
C ARG A 72 -2.30 20.07 14.66
N THR A 73 -3.45 19.40 14.64
CA THR A 73 -4.73 20.01 14.99
C THR A 73 -5.11 19.50 16.38
N LYS A 74 -5.37 20.42 17.30
CA LYS A 74 -5.84 20.14 18.66
C LYS A 74 -6.97 21.08 19.03
N TRP A 75 -7.78 20.73 20.01
CA TRP A 75 -8.70 21.69 20.62
C TRP A 75 -7.91 22.77 21.38
N LEU A 76 -8.39 24.01 21.34
CA LEU A 76 -7.84 25.12 22.13
C LEU A 76 -7.96 24.81 23.62
N ASP A 77 -9.15 24.37 24.02
CA ASP A 77 -9.50 24.00 25.39
C ASP A 77 -9.83 22.51 25.45
N CYS A 78 -9.34 21.85 26.49
CA CYS A 78 -9.66 20.46 26.81
C CYS A 78 -10.31 20.43 28.19
N PRO A 79 -11.54 19.91 28.34
CA PRO A 79 -12.38 19.23 27.33
C PRO A 79 -12.99 20.18 26.28
N PRO A 80 -13.32 19.68 25.08
CA PRO A 80 -13.88 20.52 24.02
C PRO A 80 -15.27 21.03 24.36
N GLN A 81 -15.51 22.32 24.14
CA GLN A 81 -16.85 22.94 24.21
C GLN A 81 -17.61 22.70 22.90
N GLU A 82 -18.95 22.79 22.90
CA GLU A 82 -19.80 22.53 21.72
C GLU A 82 -19.39 23.36 20.48
N ASP A 83 -18.85 24.56 20.68
CA ASP A 83 -18.31 25.46 19.64
C ASP A 83 -16.77 25.61 19.71
N GLY A 84 -16.07 24.58 20.19
CA GLY A 84 -14.64 24.66 20.45
C GLY A 84 -13.81 25.08 19.22
N ILE A 85 -12.75 25.85 19.47
CA ILE A 85 -11.85 26.30 18.42
C ILE A 85 -10.73 25.29 18.27
N PHE A 86 -10.41 24.90 17.02
CA PHE A 86 -9.22 24.13 16.74
C PHE A 86 -7.99 25.04 16.61
N VAL A 87 -6.93 24.70 17.34
CA VAL A 87 -5.61 25.29 17.16
C VAL A 87 -4.80 24.42 16.23
N ILE A 88 -4.20 25.06 15.23
CA ILE A 88 -3.35 24.44 14.24
C ILE A 88 -1.91 24.91 14.48
N ASP A 89 -1.05 23.97 14.87
CA ASP A 89 0.38 24.19 14.99
C ASP A 89 1.13 23.38 13.93
N THR A 90 2.10 24.00 13.26
CA THR A 90 2.90 23.34 12.22
C THR A 90 4.36 23.24 12.66
N PHE A 91 4.93 22.04 12.55
CA PHE A 91 6.28 21.72 12.99
C PHE A 91 7.11 21.11 11.87
N VAL A 92 8.42 21.36 11.93
CA VAL A 92 9.43 20.59 11.23
C VAL A 92 9.88 19.47 12.16
N VAL A 93 9.69 18.22 11.72
CA VAL A 93 10.14 17.04 12.44
C VAL A 93 11.59 16.77 12.01
N PHE A 94 12.51 16.97 12.95
CA PHE A 94 13.94 17.06 12.69
C PHE A 94 14.70 16.04 13.53
N LEU A 95 15.70 15.39 12.91
CA LEU A 95 16.65 14.52 13.57
C LEU A 95 18.03 15.14 13.44
N ASP A 96 18.63 15.59 14.54
CA ASP A 96 19.94 16.20 14.52
C ASP A 96 21.02 15.24 13.99
N LYS A 97 22.03 15.76 13.30
CA LYS A 97 23.16 14.99 12.77
C LYS A 97 23.83 14.11 13.83
N LYS A 98 23.90 14.59 15.07
CA LYS A 98 24.51 13.89 16.21
C LYS A 98 23.50 13.13 17.09
N ALA A 99 22.20 13.33 16.87
CA ALA A 99 21.16 12.65 17.62
C ALA A 99 21.10 11.15 17.28
N LYS A 100 20.65 10.34 18.24
CA LYS A 100 20.22 8.96 18.00
C LYS A 100 18.86 8.96 17.28
N ASP A 101 18.53 7.88 16.57
CA ASP A 101 17.30 7.79 15.74
C ASP A 101 15.98 8.01 16.53
N ASN A 102 16.01 7.90 17.86
CA ASN A 102 14.87 8.14 18.75
C ASN A 102 14.79 9.58 19.33
N GLU A 103 15.79 10.43 19.08
CA GLU A 103 15.87 11.80 19.59
C GLU A 103 15.33 12.79 18.55
N ILE A 104 14.05 12.64 18.21
CA ILE A 104 13.37 13.47 17.21
C ILE A 104 12.88 14.77 17.86
N GLU A 105 13.29 15.89 17.27
CA GLU A 105 12.87 17.23 17.68
C GLU A 105 11.72 17.74 16.80
N ARG A 106 10.88 18.59 17.40
CA ARG A 106 9.83 19.33 16.68
C ARG A 106 10.14 20.80 16.78
N ILE A 107 10.50 21.39 15.65
CA ILE A 107 10.85 22.80 15.55
C ILE A 107 9.64 23.53 14.97
N SER A 108 9.16 24.57 15.65
CA SER A 108 8.03 25.37 15.17
C SER A 108 8.36 25.96 13.79
N ILE A 109 7.45 25.83 12.82
CA ILE A 109 7.68 26.39 11.47
C ILE A 109 7.79 27.92 11.49
N LYS A 110 7.23 28.57 12.54
CA LYS A 110 7.31 30.02 12.73
C LYS A 110 8.71 30.48 13.17
N ASP A 111 9.53 29.56 13.68
CA ASP A 111 10.86 29.86 14.20
C ASP A 111 11.95 29.69 13.14
N ILE A 112 11.58 29.27 11.91
CA ILE A 112 12.52 28.91 10.85
C ILE A 112 12.41 29.84 9.64
N ILE A 113 13.53 29.97 8.94
CA ILE A 113 13.59 30.66 7.65
C ILE A 113 13.57 29.60 6.55
N LEU A 114 12.41 29.44 5.90
CA LEU A 114 12.24 28.54 4.77
C LEU A 114 12.95 29.08 3.52
N VAL A 115 13.59 28.18 2.78
CA VAL A 115 14.34 28.51 1.56
C VAL A 115 13.45 28.39 0.32
N GLY A 116 12.48 27.47 0.33
CA GLY A 116 11.52 27.28 -0.77
C GLY A 116 10.81 28.57 -1.26
N PRO A 117 10.35 29.48 -0.38
CA PRO A 117 9.78 30.76 -0.79
C PRO A 117 10.75 31.71 -1.49
N LYS A 118 12.08 31.53 -1.33
CA LYS A 118 13.13 32.38 -1.90
C LYS A 118 13.64 31.90 -3.26
N ILE A 119 13.12 30.78 -3.77
CA ILE A 119 13.51 30.20 -5.06
C ILE A 119 12.37 30.37 -6.06
N ASP A 120 12.68 31.05 -7.16
CA ASP A 120 11.79 31.27 -8.29
C ASP A 120 11.53 29.95 -9.04
N ASN A 121 10.33 29.78 -9.60
CA ASN A 121 9.92 28.63 -10.43
C ASN A 121 9.85 27.25 -9.75
N ILE A 122 9.78 27.17 -8.41
CA ILE A 122 9.47 25.90 -7.73
C ILE A 122 7.95 25.70 -7.65
N PRO A 123 7.41 24.53 -8.08
CA PRO A 123 5.99 24.24 -7.98
C PRO A 123 5.56 24.07 -6.51
N PHE A 124 4.39 24.60 -6.19
CA PHE A 124 3.70 24.32 -4.94
C PHE A 124 3.27 22.84 -4.92
N ASN A 125 3.23 22.23 -3.73
CA ASN A 125 2.60 20.93 -3.56
C ASN A 125 1.06 21.04 -3.64
N GLU A 126 0.38 19.89 -3.56
CA GLU A 126 -1.09 19.76 -3.58
C GLU A 126 -1.82 20.52 -2.45
N TYR A 127 -1.08 21.15 -1.54
CA TYR A 127 -1.57 21.96 -0.42
C TYR A 127 -1.00 23.39 -0.42
N GLU A 128 -0.58 23.89 -1.58
CA GLU A 128 -0.05 25.26 -1.77
C GLU A 128 1.20 25.60 -0.93
N ASN A 129 2.01 24.60 -0.55
CA ASN A 129 3.22 24.77 0.24
C ASN A 129 4.51 24.43 -0.54
N LYS A 130 5.61 25.13 -0.25
CA LYS A 130 6.96 24.85 -0.79
C LYS A 130 7.84 24.20 0.29
N ASN A 131 7.79 22.88 0.41
CA ASN A 131 8.46 22.10 1.47
C ASN A 131 9.90 21.73 1.11
N TYR A 132 10.77 22.74 0.92
CA TYR A 132 12.15 22.52 0.47
C TYR A 132 13.18 22.98 1.50
N PHE A 133 14.21 22.14 1.71
CA PHE A 133 15.31 22.38 2.65
C PHE A 133 16.68 22.25 1.95
N GLU A 134 17.66 23.05 2.37
CA GLU A 134 19.05 23.04 1.86
C GLU A 134 19.83 21.83 2.36
N ARG A 135 20.84 21.37 1.61
CA ARG A 135 21.83 20.38 2.08
C ARG A 135 23.16 21.06 2.49
N SER A 136 23.72 20.66 3.64
CA SER A 136 24.96 21.21 4.23
C SER A 136 26.22 20.98 3.37
N ASN A 137 26.26 19.88 2.59
CA ASN A 137 27.46 19.50 1.83
C ASN A 137 27.73 20.34 0.57
N ASP A 138 26.86 21.28 0.19
CA ASP A 138 27.03 22.02 -1.08
C ASP A 138 26.60 23.50 -1.00
N PRO A 139 27.31 24.33 -0.21
CA PRO A 139 26.97 25.74 -0.02
C PRO A 139 27.11 26.59 -1.29
N PHE A 140 27.73 26.07 -2.36
CA PHE A 140 27.95 26.76 -3.63
C PHE A 140 26.99 26.32 -4.75
N LEU A 141 26.11 25.35 -4.49
CA LEU A 141 25.09 24.90 -5.45
C LEU A 141 23.68 25.19 -4.89
N PRO A 142 23.02 26.29 -5.35
CA PRO A 142 21.65 26.66 -4.99
C PRO A 142 20.59 25.58 -5.27
N ASN A 143 20.96 24.53 -6.01
CA ASN A 143 20.09 23.46 -6.48
C ASN A 143 20.11 22.20 -5.59
N SER A 144 20.86 22.18 -4.48
CA SER A 144 20.88 21.02 -3.58
C SER A 144 19.69 21.00 -2.60
N ILE A 145 18.52 21.47 -3.04
CA ILE A 145 17.29 21.47 -2.24
C ILE A 145 16.61 20.09 -2.25
N ARG A 146 16.03 19.70 -1.11
CA ARG A 146 15.28 18.45 -0.97
C ARG A 146 13.84 18.73 -0.58
N GLY A 147 12.90 18.17 -1.34
CA GLY A 147 11.48 18.15 -0.99
C GLY A 147 11.20 17.19 0.15
N VAL A 148 10.37 17.62 1.10
CA VAL A 148 10.01 16.86 2.30
C VAL A 148 8.49 16.66 2.39
N ARG A 149 8.08 15.46 2.86
CA ARG A 149 6.66 15.08 3.01
C ARG A 149 5.95 15.90 4.08
N PHE A 150 4.63 16.01 3.97
CA PHE A 150 3.77 16.73 4.90
C PHE A 150 2.70 15.79 5.45
N ASP A 151 2.59 15.69 6.77
CA ASP A 151 1.61 14.87 7.46
C ASP A 151 0.66 15.76 8.29
N SER A 152 -0.62 15.35 8.38
CA SER A 152 -1.59 15.95 9.30
C SER A 152 -1.90 14.97 10.44
N VAL A 153 -1.76 15.43 11.68
CA VAL A 153 -1.97 14.64 12.90
C VAL A 153 -3.01 15.35 13.78
N TYR A 154 -4.03 14.61 14.20
CA TYR A 154 -4.96 15.08 15.22
C TYR A 154 -4.44 14.70 16.61
N VAL A 155 -4.40 15.67 17.54
CA VAL A 155 -4.01 15.43 18.93
C VAL A 155 -5.28 15.50 19.78
N PRO A 156 -5.79 14.34 20.26
CA PRO A 156 -6.99 14.30 21.08
C PRO A 156 -6.75 14.94 22.45
N CYS A 157 -7.82 15.42 23.09
CA CYS A 157 -7.74 15.91 24.47
C CYS A 157 -7.41 14.75 25.43
N PRO A 158 -6.71 15.01 26.57
CA PRO A 158 -6.42 13.96 27.56
C PRO A 158 -7.68 13.27 28.12
N GLU A 159 -8.80 14.02 28.14
CA GLU A 159 -10.12 13.58 28.60
C GLU A 159 -11.01 13.03 27.48
N GLU A 160 -10.59 13.13 26.22
CA GLU A 160 -11.17 12.30 25.16
C GLU A 160 -10.74 10.88 25.47
N VAL A 161 -11.56 10.21 26.30
CA VAL A 161 -11.47 8.79 26.57
C VAL A 161 -11.40 8.13 25.19
N PRO A 162 -10.30 7.47 24.80
CA PRO A 162 -10.29 6.67 23.58
C PRO A 162 -11.50 5.76 23.71
N CYS A 163 -12.44 5.85 22.75
CA CYS A 163 -13.75 5.19 22.81
C CYS A 163 -13.63 3.94 23.68
N PRO A 164 -14.26 3.89 24.87
CA PRO A 164 -14.19 2.70 25.67
C PRO A 164 -14.70 1.60 24.76
N CYS A 165 -13.82 0.66 24.40
CA CYS A 165 -14.26 -0.64 23.94
C CYS A 165 -14.95 -1.24 25.15
N ASN A 166 -16.17 -0.79 25.45
CA ASN A 166 -17.10 -1.57 26.23
C ASN A 166 -17.09 -2.94 25.55
N ASP A 167 -16.87 -3.97 26.34
CA ASP A 167 -17.10 -5.34 25.90
C ASP A 167 -18.50 -5.36 25.30
N PHE A 168 -18.56 -5.36 23.96
CA PHE A 168 -19.80 -5.40 23.22
C PHE A 168 -20.27 -6.84 23.35
N SER A 169 -20.87 -7.16 24.51
CA SER A 169 -21.53 -8.43 24.75
C SER A 169 -22.84 -8.40 23.97
N LEU A 170 -22.74 -8.71 22.68
CA LEU A 170 -23.87 -9.21 21.92
C LEU A 170 -24.13 -10.63 22.41
N ASP A 171 -24.95 -10.75 23.46
CA ASP A 171 -25.67 -11.98 23.74
C ASP A 171 -26.70 -12.17 22.64
N PHE A 172 -26.22 -12.73 21.53
CA PHE A 172 -27.08 -13.38 20.57
C PHE A 172 -27.04 -14.87 20.85
N GLU A 173 -28.08 -15.37 21.52
CA GLU A 173 -28.51 -16.77 21.42
C GLU A 173 -29.00 -17.00 19.98
N PHE A 174 -28.08 -17.08 19.02
CA PHE A 174 -28.35 -17.76 17.78
C PHE A 174 -27.77 -19.17 17.91
N ASP A 175 -28.66 -20.14 18.07
CA ASP A 175 -28.35 -21.55 17.82
C ASP A 175 -28.17 -21.73 16.31
N ILE A 176 -27.03 -21.23 15.78
CA ILE A 176 -26.71 -21.35 14.35
C ILE A 176 -26.24 -22.78 14.14
N SER A 177 -27.18 -23.67 13.79
CA SER A 177 -26.84 -25.00 13.29
C SER A 177 -26.07 -24.85 11.98
N CYS A 178 -24.74 -24.91 12.05
CA CYS A 178 -23.92 -24.87 10.84
C CYS A 178 -24.22 -26.11 9.98
N PRO A 179 -24.45 -25.95 8.67
CA PRO A 179 -24.61 -27.10 7.80
C PRO A 179 -23.32 -27.91 7.76
N LYS A 180 -23.43 -29.21 8.03
CA LYS A 180 -22.33 -30.17 7.93
C LYS A 180 -22.18 -30.60 6.47
N CYS A 181 -21.61 -29.74 5.64
CA CYS A 181 -21.30 -30.08 4.26
C CYS A 181 -19.91 -30.69 4.15
N GLU A 182 -19.76 -31.77 3.41
CA GLU A 182 -18.46 -32.36 3.11
C GLU A 182 -17.94 -31.86 1.76
N PRO A 183 -16.67 -31.43 1.64
CA PRO A 183 -16.13 -31.04 0.35
C PRO A 183 -16.04 -32.26 -0.58
N ALA A 184 -16.54 -32.14 -1.80
CA ALA A 184 -16.28 -33.12 -2.85
C ALA A 184 -14.78 -33.10 -3.23
N TRP A 185 -14.29 -34.12 -3.92
CA TRP A 185 -12.90 -34.18 -4.39
C TRP A 185 -12.55 -33.12 -5.45
N TRP A 186 -13.56 -32.44 -6.01
CA TRP A 186 -13.42 -31.39 -7.02
C TRP A 186 -14.06 -30.08 -6.53
N PHE A 187 -13.65 -28.97 -7.13
CA PHE A 187 -14.33 -27.68 -6.96
C PHE A 187 -14.49 -26.96 -8.30
N PHE A 188 -15.50 -26.09 -8.34
CA PHE A 188 -15.69 -25.11 -9.40
C PHE A 188 -16.09 -23.78 -8.77
N GLU A 189 -15.36 -22.71 -9.07
CA GLU A 189 -15.62 -21.36 -8.58
C GLU A 189 -15.95 -20.43 -9.74
N LEU A 190 -17.01 -19.66 -9.58
CA LEU A 190 -17.36 -18.54 -10.44
C LEU A 190 -17.36 -17.28 -9.59
N SER A 191 -16.56 -16.29 -9.96
CA SER A 191 -16.42 -15.03 -9.23
C SER A 191 -16.65 -13.84 -10.11
N PHE A 192 -17.37 -12.85 -9.57
CA PHE A 192 -17.33 -11.47 -10.01
C PHE A 192 -16.18 -10.75 -9.30
N VAL A 193 -15.42 -9.96 -10.04
CA VAL A 193 -14.20 -9.31 -9.54
C VAL A 193 -14.25 -7.82 -9.87
N ASN A 194 -13.99 -7.00 -8.86
CA ASN A 194 -13.74 -5.58 -8.99
C ASN A 194 -12.24 -5.32 -8.82
N SER A 195 -11.57 -4.88 -9.87
CA SER A 195 -10.12 -4.66 -9.92
C SER A 195 -9.78 -3.18 -9.98
N ILE A 196 -8.89 -2.73 -9.10
CA ILE A 196 -8.40 -1.36 -9.03
C ILE A 196 -6.89 -1.37 -9.28
N PHE A 197 -6.43 -0.56 -10.24
CA PHE A 197 -5.01 -0.47 -10.60
C PHE A 197 -4.69 0.85 -11.29
N SER A 198 -3.39 1.15 -11.40
CA SER A 198 -2.90 2.28 -12.19
C SER A 198 -2.52 1.83 -13.60
N ASP A 199 -3.01 2.52 -14.62
CA ASP A 199 -2.78 2.21 -16.02
C ASP A 199 -2.30 3.45 -16.80
N PHE A 200 -1.51 3.26 -17.84
CA PHE A 200 -0.99 4.36 -18.65
C PHE A 200 -2.08 4.89 -19.60
N ASP A 201 -2.26 6.19 -19.63
CA ASP A 201 -3.14 6.89 -20.57
C ASP A 201 -2.27 7.55 -21.65
N TYR A 202 -2.30 7.00 -22.86
CA TYR A 202 -1.50 7.47 -23.99
C TYR A 202 -1.79 8.94 -24.35
N ARG A 203 -3.06 9.37 -24.31
CA ARG A 203 -3.44 10.74 -24.70
C ARG A 203 -2.91 11.79 -23.73
N LYS A 204 -2.75 11.42 -22.46
CA LYS A 204 -2.26 12.32 -21.41
C LYS A 204 -0.80 12.06 -21.03
N ALA A 205 -0.18 11.01 -21.59
CA ALA A 205 1.15 10.54 -21.25
C ALA A 205 1.37 10.37 -19.73
N ASP A 206 0.34 9.90 -19.02
CA ASP A 206 0.34 9.83 -17.55
C ASP A 206 -0.36 8.56 -17.05
N PHE A 207 -0.06 8.15 -15.82
CA PHE A 207 -0.68 7.01 -15.14
C PHE A 207 -1.96 7.42 -14.44
N LYS A 208 -3.06 6.74 -14.75
CA LYS A 208 -4.37 6.98 -14.14
C LYS A 208 -4.92 5.75 -13.45
N TYR A 209 -5.61 6.01 -12.35
CA TYR A 209 -6.41 4.99 -11.68
C TYR A 209 -7.55 4.52 -12.56
N ARG A 210 -7.66 3.19 -12.66
CA ARG A 210 -8.75 2.49 -13.34
C ARG A 210 -9.43 1.54 -12.38
N ASN A 211 -10.74 1.44 -12.56
CA ASN A 211 -11.57 0.40 -11.97
C ASN A 211 -12.17 -0.40 -13.13
N ILE A 212 -11.97 -1.71 -13.13
CA ILE A 212 -12.60 -2.61 -14.09
C ILE A 212 -13.33 -3.74 -13.36
N LYS A 213 -14.42 -4.20 -13.96
CA LYS A 213 -15.25 -5.29 -13.47
C LYS A 213 -15.16 -6.46 -14.44
N HIS A 214 -14.89 -7.65 -13.93
CA HIS A 214 -14.75 -8.85 -14.76
C HIS A 214 -15.12 -10.11 -13.98
N TYR A 215 -14.91 -11.27 -14.61
CA TYR A 215 -15.23 -12.57 -14.02
C TYR A 215 -13.99 -13.48 -14.03
N ASP A 216 -13.82 -14.22 -12.94
CA ASP A 216 -12.82 -15.28 -12.81
C ASP A 216 -13.56 -16.62 -12.70
N ILE A 217 -13.10 -17.62 -13.47
CA ILE A 217 -13.56 -19.00 -13.39
C ILE A 217 -12.40 -19.84 -12.86
N ALA A 218 -12.61 -20.66 -11.84
CA ALA A 218 -11.59 -21.59 -11.37
C ALA A 218 -12.15 -23.01 -11.20
N ALA A 219 -11.35 -24.01 -11.50
CA ALA A 219 -11.73 -25.41 -11.33
C ALA A 219 -10.52 -26.27 -10.95
N GLY A 220 -10.74 -27.29 -10.13
CA GLY A 220 -9.64 -28.15 -9.68
C GLY A 220 -10.04 -29.19 -8.66
N LEU A 221 -9.06 -29.62 -7.88
CA LEU A 221 -9.15 -30.70 -6.90
C LEU A 221 -9.12 -30.15 -5.46
N ASN A 222 -9.88 -30.81 -4.59
CA ASN A 222 -9.85 -30.57 -3.14
C ASN A 222 -9.08 -31.69 -2.45
N PHE A 223 -8.16 -31.29 -1.59
CA PHE A 223 -7.40 -32.12 -0.67
C PHE A 223 -7.71 -31.67 0.75
N ASN A 224 -8.88 -32.07 1.26
CA ASN A 224 -9.39 -31.66 2.57
C ASN A 224 -9.49 -30.12 2.69
N LYS A 225 -8.53 -29.47 3.36
CA LYS A 225 -8.48 -28.02 3.53
C LYS A 225 -7.78 -27.29 2.37
N THR A 226 -7.06 -28.00 1.52
CA THR A 226 -6.31 -27.41 0.41
C THR A 226 -7.07 -27.59 -0.90
N GLN A 227 -7.03 -26.61 -1.78
CA GLN A 227 -7.59 -26.66 -3.13
C GLN A 227 -6.51 -26.27 -4.12
N ILE A 228 -6.37 -27.02 -5.20
CA ILE A 228 -5.40 -26.74 -6.26
C ILE A 228 -6.12 -26.89 -7.60
N GLY A 229 -6.01 -25.89 -8.46
CA GLY A 229 -6.70 -25.87 -9.74
C GLY A 229 -6.16 -24.84 -10.71
N LEU A 230 -6.90 -24.62 -11.77
CA LEU A 230 -6.64 -23.58 -12.74
C LEU A 230 -7.67 -22.47 -12.58
N LEU A 231 -7.19 -21.23 -12.63
CA LEU A 231 -8.00 -20.02 -12.72
C LEU A 231 -7.82 -19.44 -14.12
N TYR A 232 -8.95 -19.17 -14.76
CA TYR A 232 -9.03 -18.49 -16.05
C TYR A 232 -9.81 -17.19 -15.90
N ASN A 233 -9.18 -16.10 -16.32
CA ASN A 233 -9.79 -14.81 -16.50
C ASN A 233 -9.90 -14.54 -18.01
N PRO A 234 -11.10 -14.54 -18.61
CA PRO A 234 -11.26 -14.32 -20.04
C PRO A 234 -11.16 -12.84 -20.43
N PHE A 235 -11.39 -11.92 -19.49
CA PHE A 235 -11.55 -10.50 -19.79
C PHE A 235 -10.85 -9.61 -18.76
N PHE A 236 -9.72 -9.05 -19.15
CA PHE A 236 -8.98 -8.05 -18.39
C PHE A 236 -8.46 -6.97 -19.33
N GLU A 237 -9.18 -5.85 -19.42
CA GLU A 237 -8.86 -4.78 -20.36
C GLU A 237 -7.77 -3.85 -19.80
N VAL A 238 -6.71 -3.65 -20.58
CA VAL A 238 -5.59 -2.73 -20.27
C VAL A 238 -5.36 -1.78 -21.43
N ASN A 239 -4.86 -0.58 -21.15
CA ASN A 239 -4.43 0.33 -22.21
C ASN A 239 -3.09 -0.15 -22.80
N ASN A 240 -2.93 -0.01 -24.11
CA ASN A 240 -1.62 -0.16 -24.71
C ASN A 240 -0.75 1.07 -24.37
N TYR A 241 0.53 0.85 -24.11
CA TYR A 241 1.44 1.94 -23.74
C TYR A 241 1.78 2.88 -24.90
N TYR A 242 1.71 2.38 -26.15
CA TYR A 242 2.16 3.08 -27.36
C TYR A 242 1.02 3.56 -28.27
N HIS A 243 -0.21 3.14 -28.00
CA HIS A 243 -1.37 3.62 -28.73
C HIS A 243 -2.62 3.64 -27.85
N ASP A 244 -3.60 4.43 -28.25
CA ASP A 244 -4.83 4.69 -27.49
C ASP A 244 -5.83 3.51 -27.49
N GLU A 245 -5.52 2.43 -28.21
CA GLU A 245 -6.37 1.24 -28.19
C GLU A 245 -6.23 0.45 -26.89
N LYS A 246 -7.36 -0.11 -26.45
CA LYS A 246 -7.43 -0.99 -25.31
C LYS A 246 -7.31 -2.43 -25.75
N GLU A 247 -6.56 -3.22 -24.99
CA GLU A 247 -6.29 -4.62 -25.29
C GLU A 247 -6.83 -5.50 -24.17
N ASN A 248 -7.48 -6.60 -24.56
CA ASN A 248 -7.88 -7.64 -23.62
C ASN A 248 -6.70 -8.55 -23.30
N LYS A 249 -6.47 -8.83 -22.02
CA LYS A 249 -5.37 -9.63 -21.48
C LYS A 249 -5.91 -10.81 -20.68
N PRO A 250 -6.43 -11.86 -21.35
CA PRO A 250 -6.90 -13.05 -20.64
C PRO A 250 -5.74 -13.64 -19.83
N LEU A 251 -6.01 -14.13 -18.62
CA LEU A 251 -5.02 -14.73 -17.73
C LEU A 251 -5.36 -16.19 -17.50
N LEU A 252 -4.35 -17.05 -17.59
CA LEU A 252 -4.41 -18.43 -17.10
C LEU A 252 -3.38 -18.60 -15.98
N ALA A 253 -3.83 -19.08 -14.83
CA ALA A 253 -3.00 -19.26 -13.66
C ALA A 253 -3.28 -20.59 -12.94
N LEU A 254 -2.23 -21.18 -12.39
CA LEU A 254 -2.36 -22.14 -11.32
C LEU A 254 -2.86 -21.40 -10.08
N PHE A 255 -3.91 -21.94 -9.46
CA PHE A 255 -4.59 -21.38 -8.31
C PHE A 255 -4.52 -22.37 -7.15
N GLY A 256 -4.09 -21.89 -5.99
CA GLY A 256 -4.04 -22.64 -4.75
C GLY A 256 -4.79 -21.92 -3.64
N LYS A 257 -5.58 -22.64 -2.86
CA LYS A 257 -6.35 -22.10 -1.73
C LYS A 257 -6.23 -23.00 -0.51
N GLN A 258 -5.94 -22.42 0.64
CA GLN A 258 -5.82 -23.12 1.92
C GLN A 258 -6.88 -22.59 2.88
N LYS A 259 -7.83 -23.44 3.24
CA LYS A 259 -8.87 -23.15 4.23
C LYS A 259 -8.37 -23.46 5.63
N PHE A 260 -8.89 -22.71 6.59
CA PHE A 260 -8.69 -22.94 8.01
C PHE A 260 -9.99 -23.45 8.63
N ASP A 261 -9.93 -23.81 9.91
CA ASP A 261 -11.09 -24.32 10.63
C ASP A 261 -12.21 -23.28 10.71
N PRO A 262 -13.48 -23.72 10.63
CA PRO A 262 -14.61 -22.81 10.58
C PRO A 262 -14.75 -22.00 11.88
N PHE A 263 -15.17 -20.74 11.74
CA PHE A 263 -15.62 -19.86 12.83
C PHE A 263 -16.95 -19.22 12.42
N PHE A 264 -17.97 -19.24 13.30
CA PHE A 264 -19.33 -18.76 12.98
C PHE A 264 -19.86 -19.32 11.63
N CYS A 265 -19.69 -20.63 11.41
CA CYS A 265 -20.02 -21.34 10.18
C CYS A 265 -19.27 -20.86 8.92
N MET A 266 -18.31 -19.95 9.01
CA MET A 266 -17.50 -19.48 7.87
C MET A 266 -16.12 -20.13 7.88
N ASN A 267 -15.59 -20.50 6.73
CA ASN A 267 -14.23 -21.05 6.61
C ASN A 267 -13.30 -19.95 6.07
N PRO A 268 -12.43 -19.35 6.91
CA PRO A 268 -11.44 -18.41 6.42
C PRO A 268 -10.41 -19.15 5.56
N TYR A 269 -9.81 -18.44 4.62
CA TYR A 269 -8.80 -19.02 3.75
C TYR A 269 -7.77 -17.98 3.28
N ILE A 270 -6.63 -18.49 2.86
CA ILE A 270 -5.66 -17.77 2.03
C ILE A 270 -5.62 -18.41 0.64
N TYR A 271 -5.28 -17.64 -0.38
CA TYR A 271 -5.04 -18.17 -1.72
C TYR A 271 -3.81 -17.54 -2.35
N GLY A 272 -3.26 -18.26 -3.33
CA GLY A 272 -2.17 -17.82 -4.18
C GLY A 272 -2.47 -18.18 -5.63
N LEU A 273 -1.92 -17.40 -6.55
CA LEU A 273 -1.97 -17.69 -7.98
C LEU A 273 -0.62 -17.42 -8.64
N ILE A 274 -0.30 -18.20 -9.67
CA ILE A 274 0.88 -18.04 -10.52
C ILE A 274 0.51 -18.42 -11.95
N GLY A 275 0.81 -17.56 -12.92
CA GLY A 275 0.29 -17.72 -14.28
C GLY A 275 0.88 -16.76 -15.30
N THR A 276 0.24 -16.66 -16.46
CA THR A 276 0.66 -15.75 -17.53
C THR A 276 -0.54 -15.29 -18.36
N ALA A 277 -0.42 -14.11 -18.96
CA ALA A 277 -1.42 -13.62 -19.89
C ALA A 277 -1.37 -14.43 -21.21
N LEU A 278 -2.54 -14.74 -21.75
CA LEU A 278 -2.74 -15.53 -22.98
C LEU A 278 -3.05 -14.65 -24.20
N ASP A 279 -2.67 -13.38 -24.19
CA ASP A 279 -2.81 -12.52 -25.35
C ASP A 279 -1.67 -12.71 -26.36
N LYS A 280 -1.94 -12.36 -27.62
CA LYS A 280 -1.00 -12.53 -28.72
C LYS A 280 0.35 -11.87 -28.45
N SER A 281 0.38 -10.67 -27.88
CA SER A 281 1.64 -9.95 -27.61
C SER A 281 2.48 -10.67 -26.55
N THR A 282 1.84 -11.22 -25.51
CA THR A 282 2.52 -12.04 -24.48
C THR A 282 3.04 -13.35 -25.04
N LEU A 283 2.22 -14.07 -25.84
CA LEU A 283 2.62 -15.33 -26.45
C LEU A 283 3.74 -15.14 -27.50
N ASP A 284 3.64 -14.10 -28.33
CA ASP A 284 4.69 -13.73 -29.29
C ASP A 284 6.01 -13.44 -28.56
N TYR A 285 5.97 -12.77 -27.40
CA TYR A 285 7.15 -12.53 -26.58
C TYR A 285 7.77 -13.85 -26.05
N ILE A 286 6.94 -14.76 -25.54
CA ILE A 286 7.38 -16.07 -25.03
C ILE A 286 8.02 -16.91 -26.15
N VAL A 287 7.40 -16.94 -27.33
CA VAL A 287 7.85 -17.77 -28.47
C VAL A 287 9.11 -17.20 -29.11
N LYS A 288 9.18 -15.88 -29.27
CA LYS A 288 10.24 -15.27 -30.09
C LYS A 288 11.61 -15.20 -29.42
N LYS A 289 11.75 -15.47 -28.10
CA LYS A 289 12.96 -15.68 -27.23
C LYS A 289 14.28 -14.90 -27.50
N ASN A 290 14.37 -14.06 -28.52
CA ASN A 290 15.58 -13.38 -28.99
C ASN A 290 15.70 -11.95 -28.46
N PHE A 291 14.86 -11.55 -27.51
CA PHE A 291 14.98 -10.23 -26.90
C PHE A 291 15.85 -10.33 -25.65
N LEU A 292 17.06 -9.77 -25.77
CA LEU A 292 18.03 -9.61 -24.69
C LEU A 292 17.34 -8.92 -23.51
N PRO A 293 17.31 -9.53 -22.30
CA PRO A 293 16.88 -8.81 -21.11
C PRO A 293 17.74 -7.56 -20.99
N ASP A 294 17.11 -6.40 -20.82
CA ASP A 294 17.84 -5.15 -20.66
C ASP A 294 18.61 -5.22 -19.33
N ASN A 295 19.88 -5.61 -19.40
CA ASN A 295 20.80 -5.79 -18.28
C ASN A 295 21.08 -4.49 -17.49
N ARG A 296 20.45 -3.37 -17.84
CA ARG A 296 20.64 -2.07 -17.19
C ARG A 296 19.78 -1.87 -15.94
N THR A 297 18.88 -2.79 -15.60
CA THR A 297 18.02 -2.65 -14.41
C THR A 297 18.22 -3.82 -13.42
N ASN A 298 18.82 -3.52 -12.26
CA ASN A 298 19.08 -4.47 -11.15
C ASN A 298 17.82 -4.92 -10.39
N CYS A 299 16.65 -4.91 -11.02
CA CYS A 299 15.40 -5.30 -10.37
C CYS A 299 15.09 -6.77 -10.67
N ILE A 300 14.56 -7.46 -9.65
CA ILE A 300 13.97 -8.82 -9.71
C ILE A 300 12.84 -8.93 -10.78
N SER A 301 12.47 -7.82 -11.43
CA SER A 301 11.50 -7.72 -12.52
C SER A 301 11.97 -8.27 -13.87
N ASN A 302 13.26 -8.60 -14.04
CA ASN A 302 13.83 -9.00 -15.33
C ASN A 302 13.85 -10.53 -15.55
N PHE A 303 12.88 -11.26 -15.00
CA PHE A 303 12.61 -12.61 -15.50
C PHE A 303 12.13 -12.46 -16.95
N GLY A 304 12.90 -12.97 -17.92
CA GLY A 304 12.54 -12.97 -19.35
C GLY A 304 11.28 -13.80 -19.70
N PHE A 305 10.46 -14.13 -18.70
CA PHE A 305 9.17 -14.79 -18.85
C PHE A 305 8.09 -13.91 -18.21
N PRO A 306 6.96 -13.64 -18.90
CA PRO A 306 5.87 -12.81 -18.41
C PRO A 306 5.06 -13.54 -17.33
N LEU A 307 5.69 -13.76 -16.18
CA LEU A 307 5.10 -14.41 -15.02
C LEU A 307 4.25 -13.43 -14.24
N SER A 308 2.99 -13.79 -14.06
CA SER A 308 2.02 -13.13 -13.20
C SER A 308 1.86 -13.92 -11.90
N TYR A 309 1.68 -13.22 -10.78
CA TYR A 309 1.49 -13.85 -9.48
C TYR A 309 0.52 -13.04 -8.62
N GLY A 310 -0.07 -13.65 -7.62
CA GLY A 310 -0.96 -12.97 -6.70
C GLY A 310 -1.23 -13.78 -5.44
N PHE A 311 -1.76 -13.09 -4.43
CA PHE A 311 -2.15 -13.69 -3.16
C PHE A 311 -3.31 -12.92 -2.57
N GLY A 312 -4.10 -13.58 -1.73
CA GLY A 312 -5.21 -12.95 -1.04
C GLY A 312 -5.75 -13.78 0.10
N LEU A 313 -6.76 -13.23 0.76
CA LEU A 313 -7.42 -13.82 1.91
C LEU A 313 -8.92 -13.57 1.81
N GLY A 314 -9.70 -14.51 2.34
CA GLY A 314 -11.15 -14.45 2.24
C GLY A 314 -11.86 -15.40 3.18
N VAL A 315 -13.17 -15.47 3.01
CA VAL A 315 -14.06 -16.34 3.78
C VAL A 315 -15.00 -17.09 2.84
N ASP A 316 -15.21 -18.37 3.12
CA ASP A 316 -16.25 -19.19 2.48
C ASP A 316 -17.42 -19.39 3.44
N VAL A 317 -18.62 -19.03 3.00
CA VAL A 317 -19.88 -19.21 3.74
C VAL A 317 -20.65 -20.38 3.12
N PRO A 318 -20.76 -21.53 3.80
CA PRO A 318 -21.56 -22.65 3.34
C PRO A 318 -23.05 -22.33 3.48
N ILE A 319 -23.81 -22.69 2.45
CA ILE A 319 -25.27 -22.53 2.45
C ILE A 319 -25.89 -23.82 3.00
N PRO A 320 -27.02 -23.75 3.73
CA PRO A 320 -27.67 -24.91 4.33
C PRO A 320 -27.96 -26.08 3.39
N SER A 321 -28.17 -25.83 2.10
CA SER A 321 -28.44 -26.85 1.10
C SER A 321 -27.20 -27.62 0.63
N CYS A 322 -25.98 -27.23 1.04
CA CYS A 322 -24.69 -27.75 0.58
C CYS A 322 -24.44 -27.70 -0.94
N LEU A 323 -25.38 -27.17 -1.73
CA LEU A 323 -25.29 -27.05 -3.19
C LEU A 323 -24.09 -26.20 -3.61
N PHE A 324 -23.87 -25.10 -2.89
CA PHE A 324 -22.77 -24.18 -3.15
C PHE A 324 -22.39 -23.40 -1.89
N ASN A 325 -21.18 -22.85 -1.88
CA ASN A 325 -20.74 -21.87 -0.88
C ASN A 325 -20.63 -20.50 -1.53
N PHE A 326 -21.00 -19.45 -0.80
CA PHE A 326 -20.57 -18.11 -1.16
C PHE A 326 -19.14 -17.89 -0.69
N PHE A 327 -18.39 -17.07 -1.42
CA PHE A 327 -17.11 -16.59 -0.94
C PHE A 327 -16.93 -15.11 -1.20
N LEU A 328 -16.16 -14.48 -0.32
CA LEU A 328 -15.72 -13.09 -0.42
C LEU A 328 -14.23 -13.05 -0.12
N ASP A 329 -13.44 -12.42 -0.98
CA ASP A 329 -12.00 -12.26 -0.77
C ASP A 329 -11.46 -10.92 -1.27
N ILE A 330 -10.33 -10.55 -0.69
CA ILE A 330 -9.49 -9.45 -1.15
C ILE A 330 -8.11 -10.00 -1.49
N GLY A 331 -7.50 -9.48 -2.55
CA GLY A 331 -6.18 -9.94 -2.96
C GLY A 331 -5.42 -8.95 -3.83
N TYR A 332 -4.11 -9.15 -3.85
CA TYR A 332 -3.18 -8.46 -4.73
C TYR A 332 -2.77 -9.37 -5.88
N ARG A 333 -2.64 -8.80 -7.08
CA ARG A 333 -2.21 -9.49 -8.31
C ARG A 333 -1.21 -8.62 -9.05
N SER A 334 -0.01 -9.14 -9.28
CA SER A 334 0.97 -8.63 -10.24
C SER A 334 0.74 -9.29 -11.58
N LEU A 335 0.19 -8.55 -12.55
CA LEU A 335 -0.10 -9.05 -13.89
C LEU A 335 1.00 -8.60 -14.87
N ALA A 336 1.71 -9.56 -15.44
CA ALA A 336 2.68 -9.32 -16.51
C ALA A 336 1.98 -9.47 -17.87
N VAL A 337 1.96 -8.40 -18.66
CA VAL A 337 1.33 -8.35 -19.97
C VAL A 337 2.35 -7.94 -21.03
N GLY A 338 2.35 -8.66 -22.14
CA GLY A 338 3.08 -8.29 -23.34
C GLY A 338 2.42 -7.12 -24.03
N GLN A 339 3.24 -6.29 -24.65
CA GLN A 339 2.83 -5.08 -25.31
C GLN A 339 3.66 -4.92 -26.60
N ARG A 340 3.08 -4.26 -27.61
CA ARG A 340 3.65 -4.21 -28.96
C ARG A 340 3.77 -2.77 -29.43
N LEU A 341 4.97 -2.38 -29.86
CA LEU A 341 5.20 -1.18 -30.64
C LEU A 341 5.21 -1.54 -32.12
N LYS A 342 4.33 -0.91 -32.90
CA LYS A 342 4.44 -0.87 -34.36
C LYS A 342 4.91 0.52 -34.76
N SER A 343 6.17 0.66 -35.13
CA SER A 343 6.73 1.94 -35.58
C SER A 343 7.51 1.74 -36.86
N PRO A 344 6.89 1.77 -38.05
CA PRO A 344 7.62 1.74 -39.31
C PRO A 344 8.57 2.95 -39.39
N PRO A 345 9.85 2.81 -39.79
CA PRO A 345 10.50 1.65 -40.43
C PRO A 345 11.18 0.66 -39.47
N LEU A 346 11.03 0.81 -38.15
CA LEU A 346 11.63 -0.07 -37.15
C LEU A 346 10.89 -1.42 -37.09
N ASP A 347 11.66 -2.48 -36.83
CA ASP A 347 11.11 -3.80 -36.51
C ASP A 347 10.16 -3.72 -35.31
N GLU A 348 9.19 -4.62 -35.27
CA GLU A 348 8.22 -4.70 -34.18
C GLU A 348 8.92 -4.98 -32.85
N GLN A 349 8.76 -4.08 -31.89
CA GLN A 349 9.32 -4.24 -30.55
C GLN A 349 8.27 -4.81 -29.62
N LEU A 350 8.63 -5.88 -28.92
CA LEU A 350 7.82 -6.51 -27.88
C LEU A 350 8.46 -6.25 -26.53
N PHE A 351 7.65 -5.83 -25.56
CA PHE A 351 8.08 -5.58 -24.20
C PHE A 351 7.05 -6.11 -23.21
N ILE A 352 7.51 -6.42 -22.00
CA ILE A 352 6.66 -6.84 -20.90
C ILE A 352 6.42 -5.65 -19.99
N ARG A 353 5.16 -5.38 -19.69
CA ARG A 353 4.71 -4.41 -18.71
C ARG A 353 4.07 -5.14 -17.54
N ARG A 354 4.30 -4.65 -16.33
CA ARG A 354 3.72 -5.21 -15.09
C ARG A 354 2.69 -4.25 -14.52
N LEU A 355 1.55 -4.78 -14.10
CA LEU A 355 0.44 -4.05 -13.49
C LEU A 355 0.23 -4.57 -12.07
N ASP A 356 0.16 -3.64 -11.13
CA ASP A 356 -0.15 -3.91 -9.73
C ASP A 356 -1.64 -3.70 -9.49
N ILE A 357 -2.36 -4.79 -9.24
CA ILE A 357 -3.83 -4.83 -9.22
C ILE A 357 -4.33 -5.29 -7.85
N TRP A 358 -5.26 -4.53 -7.28
CA TRP A 358 -6.02 -4.92 -6.10
C TRP A 358 -7.40 -5.42 -6.52
N ASN A 359 -7.79 -6.58 -6.01
CA ASN A 359 -9.03 -7.25 -6.34
C ASN A 359 -9.91 -7.39 -5.11
N LEU A 360 -11.20 -7.10 -5.29
CA LEU A 360 -12.28 -7.56 -4.43
C LEU A 360 -13.07 -8.61 -5.23
N ARG A 361 -13.17 -9.84 -4.72
CA ARG A 361 -13.84 -10.95 -5.39
C ARG A 361 -15.02 -11.42 -4.56
N ILE A 362 -16.15 -11.60 -5.22
CA ILE A 362 -17.34 -12.25 -4.65
C ILE A 362 -17.78 -13.35 -5.61
N GLY A 363 -18.11 -14.52 -5.08
CA GLY A 363 -18.45 -15.64 -5.95
C GLY A 363 -19.15 -16.77 -5.27
N ILE A 364 -19.41 -17.79 -6.09
CA ILE A 364 -19.99 -19.06 -5.68
C ILE A 364 -19.00 -20.18 -5.95
N ARG A 365 -18.96 -21.16 -5.04
CA ARG A 365 -18.21 -22.40 -5.19
C ARG A 365 -19.14 -23.60 -5.18
N LEU A 366 -19.03 -24.44 -6.20
CA LEU A 366 -19.63 -25.77 -6.26
C LEU A 366 -18.64 -26.84 -5.80
N GLY A 367 -19.16 -28.03 -5.50
CA GLY A 367 -18.35 -29.17 -5.06
C GLY A 367 -18.36 -29.37 -3.54
N ASN A 368 -19.52 -29.18 -2.90
CA ASN A 368 -19.79 -29.78 -1.58
C ASN A 368 -20.92 -30.80 -1.72
N LYS A 369 -21.00 -31.72 -0.77
CA LYS A 369 -22.00 -32.78 -0.67
C LYS A 369 -22.62 -32.81 0.72
#